data_AF-A0A7S0XEW6-F1
#
_entry.id   AF-A0A7S0XEW6-F1
#
_cell.length_a   1.000
_cell.length_b   1.000
_cell.length_c   1.000
_cell.angle_alpha   90.00
_cell.angle_beta   90.00
_cell.angle_gamma   90.00
#
_symmetry.space_group_name_H-M   'P 1'
#
loop_
_entity.id
_entity.type
_entity.pdbx_description
1 polymer ?
#
loop_
_entity_poly.entity_id
_entity_poly.type
_entity_poly.pdbx_seq_one_letter_code
_entity_poly.pdbx_strand_id
1 'polypeptide(L)'
;MLASRAHLPASSSREEVTAAVQNTPVVILSGETGCGKSTQVPQFILEQAISSGLGGACNIVCTQPRRISAIGLAERVAAERVETCGDVVGYSVRLESKLSERTRLHFCTMGILLRRLLSDPTLGQISHIVLDEVHERSVESDLLLLLLRRLLCTRTDLRVVLMSATADADFFADYFTRPGAASLAAGVAPINTRKVFIQGFTYPVREYFLE
;
A
#
# COMPACT_ATOMS: atom_id res chain seq x y z
N MET A 1 8.95 -20.87 5.01
CA MET A 1 8.64 -19.43 4.84
C MET A 1 7.77 -18.86 5.96
N LEU A 2 6.68 -19.54 6.39
CA LEU A 2 5.78 -19.00 7.45
C LEU A 2 6.45 -18.66 8.78
N ALA A 3 7.38 -19.51 9.27
CA ALA A 3 8.12 -19.22 10.50
C ALA A 3 8.92 -17.91 10.42
N SER A 4 9.56 -17.63 9.27
CA SER A 4 10.28 -16.37 9.06
C SER A 4 9.35 -15.16 9.03
N ARG A 5 8.13 -15.29 8.48
CA ARG A 5 7.14 -14.20 8.47
C ARG A 5 6.62 -13.89 9.88
N ALA A 6 6.44 -14.92 10.70
CA ALA A 6 5.99 -14.77 12.09
C ALA A 6 7.01 -14.04 12.99
N HIS A 7 8.28 -13.96 12.59
CA HIS A 7 9.30 -13.18 13.29
C HIS A 7 9.34 -11.69 12.89
N LEU A 8 8.65 -11.30 11.82
CA LEU A 8 8.59 -9.89 11.42
C LEU A 8 7.66 -9.12 12.37
N PRO A 9 8.02 -7.91 12.82
CA PRO A 9 7.17 -7.12 13.71
C PRO A 9 5.77 -6.86 13.18
N ALA A 10 5.60 -6.70 11.85
CA ALA A 10 4.28 -6.54 11.23
C ALA A 10 3.31 -7.72 11.50
N SER A 11 3.82 -8.91 11.81
CA SER A 11 2.98 -10.08 12.07
C SER A 11 2.09 -9.93 13.30
N SER A 12 2.56 -9.26 14.36
CA SER A 12 1.77 -9.03 15.58
C SER A 12 0.66 -8.01 15.38
N SER A 13 0.80 -7.11 14.41
CA SER A 13 -0.22 -6.12 14.05
C SER A 13 -1.20 -6.60 12.97
N ARG A 14 -1.13 -7.86 12.54
CA ARG A 14 -1.93 -8.39 11.42
C ARG A 14 -3.43 -8.12 11.59
N GLU A 15 -4.00 -8.48 12.73
CA GLU A 15 -5.44 -8.34 13.00
C GLU A 15 -5.86 -6.88 13.06
N GLU A 16 -5.05 -6.02 13.69
CA GLU A 16 -5.33 -4.58 13.75
C GLU A 16 -5.31 -3.95 12.35
N VAL A 17 -4.31 -4.30 11.53
CA VAL A 17 -4.17 -3.78 10.17
C VAL A 17 -5.35 -4.22 9.30
N THR A 18 -5.69 -5.51 9.29
CA THR A 18 -6.80 -6.00 8.44
C THR A 18 -8.15 -5.43 8.89
N ALA A 19 -8.40 -5.32 10.20
CA ALA A 19 -9.60 -4.69 10.73
C ALA A 19 -9.68 -3.20 10.37
N ALA A 20 -8.56 -2.46 10.45
CA ALA A 20 -8.51 -1.06 10.05
C ALA A 20 -8.84 -0.87 8.57
N VAL A 21 -8.22 -1.69 7.70
CA VAL A 21 -8.40 -1.62 6.23
C VAL A 21 -9.82 -1.99 5.81
N GLN A 22 -10.44 -2.96 6.48
CA GLN A 22 -11.82 -3.34 6.18
C GLN A 22 -12.82 -2.21 6.49
N ASN A 23 -12.63 -1.55 7.63
CA ASN A 23 -13.61 -0.63 8.21
C ASN A 23 -13.37 0.85 7.87
N THR A 24 -12.23 1.21 7.28
CA THR A 24 -11.87 2.60 7.01
C THR A 24 -11.43 2.78 5.56
N PRO A 25 -11.93 3.79 4.83
CA PRO A 25 -11.57 3.99 3.42
C PRO A 25 -10.08 4.30 3.24
N VAL A 26 -9.45 4.98 4.20
CA VAL A 26 -8.02 5.30 4.18
C VAL A 26 -7.36 4.87 5.50
N VAL A 27 -6.32 4.04 5.40
CA VAL A 27 -5.49 3.63 6.54
C VAL A 27 -4.07 4.16 6.35
N ILE A 28 -3.52 4.76 7.40
CA ILE A 28 -2.16 5.27 7.43
C ILE A 28 -1.35 4.36 8.36
N LEU A 29 -0.47 3.58 7.78
CA LEU A 29 0.44 2.67 8.46
C LEU A 29 1.80 3.35 8.63
N SER A 30 2.16 3.64 9.86
CA SER A 30 3.51 4.09 10.21
C SER A 30 4.28 2.96 10.86
N GLY A 31 5.58 2.91 10.63
CA GLY A 31 6.49 1.99 11.32
C GLY A 31 7.86 2.06 10.70
N GLU A 32 8.92 1.78 11.44
CA GLU A 32 10.29 1.95 10.96
C GLU A 32 10.61 1.05 9.74
N THR A 33 11.72 1.32 9.06
CA THR A 33 12.25 0.39 8.05
C THR A 33 12.56 -0.97 8.70
N GLY A 34 12.38 -2.06 7.93
CA GLY A 34 12.63 -3.41 8.45
C GLY A 34 11.48 -4.05 9.25
N CYS A 35 10.41 -3.31 9.61
CA CYS A 35 9.27 -3.92 10.31
C CYS A 35 8.40 -4.86 9.43
N GLY A 36 8.63 -4.87 8.11
CA GLY A 36 7.98 -5.80 7.17
C GLY A 36 6.72 -5.27 6.48
N LYS A 37 6.40 -3.97 6.56
CA LYS A 37 5.22 -3.36 5.91
C LYS A 37 5.04 -3.77 4.44
N SER A 38 6.05 -3.48 3.63
CA SER A 38 6.01 -3.63 2.16
C SER A 38 5.82 -5.06 1.68
N THR A 39 6.29 -6.06 2.46
CA THR A 39 6.09 -7.47 2.14
C THR A 39 4.82 -8.03 2.77
N GLN A 40 4.49 -7.65 4.00
CA GLN A 40 3.45 -8.35 4.78
C GLN A 40 2.06 -7.72 4.67
N VAL A 41 1.94 -6.39 4.66
CA VAL A 41 0.62 -5.72 4.68
C VAL A 41 -0.25 -6.11 3.48
N PRO A 42 0.25 -6.09 2.23
CA PRO A 42 -0.57 -6.52 1.10
C PRO A 42 -0.94 -8.01 1.17
N GLN A 43 -0.06 -8.85 1.72
CA GLN A 43 -0.34 -10.27 1.95
C GLN A 43 -1.44 -10.47 3.00
N PHE A 44 -1.44 -9.70 4.09
CA PHE A 44 -2.48 -9.79 5.13
C PHE A 44 -3.86 -9.47 4.57
N ILE A 45 -3.96 -8.43 3.73
CA ILE A 45 -5.21 -8.05 3.05
C ILE A 45 -5.68 -9.19 2.14
N LEU A 46 -4.80 -9.71 1.30
CA LEU A 46 -5.14 -10.81 0.38
C LEU A 46 -5.56 -12.07 1.13
N GLU A 47 -4.79 -12.47 2.15
CA GLU A 47 -5.07 -13.67 2.95
C GLU A 47 -6.39 -13.54 3.71
N GLN A 48 -6.71 -12.35 4.24
CA GLN A 48 -8.00 -12.09 4.90
C GLN A 48 -9.17 -12.16 3.91
N ALA A 49 -8.99 -11.66 2.68
CA ALA A 49 -10.02 -11.80 1.66
C ALA A 49 -10.22 -13.26 1.26
N ILE A 50 -9.13 -14.04 1.13
CA ILE A 50 -9.21 -15.48 0.84
C ILE A 50 -9.93 -16.23 1.96
N SER A 51 -9.56 -16.01 3.22
CA SER A 51 -10.20 -16.67 4.37
C SER A 51 -11.68 -16.32 4.50
N SER A 52 -12.07 -15.12 4.05
CA SER A 52 -13.46 -14.65 4.04
C SER A 52 -14.24 -15.06 2.78
N GLY A 53 -13.67 -15.88 1.88
CA GLY A 53 -14.32 -16.32 0.64
C GLY A 53 -14.39 -15.25 -0.47
N LEU A 54 -13.72 -14.12 -0.30
CA LEU A 54 -13.69 -12.97 -1.22
C LEU A 54 -12.39 -12.86 -2.02
N GLY A 55 -11.51 -13.87 -1.96
CA GLY A 55 -10.19 -13.85 -2.62
C GLY A 55 -10.25 -13.60 -4.13
N GLY A 56 -11.32 -14.08 -4.81
CA GLY A 56 -11.51 -13.83 -6.24
C GLY A 56 -11.80 -12.37 -6.60
N ALA A 57 -12.44 -11.62 -5.69
CA ALA A 57 -12.78 -10.20 -5.85
C ALA A 57 -11.70 -9.26 -5.32
N CYS A 58 -10.78 -9.76 -4.48
CA CYS A 58 -9.69 -8.96 -3.92
C CYS A 58 -8.59 -8.73 -4.95
N ASN A 59 -8.48 -7.51 -5.45
CA ASN A 59 -7.43 -7.07 -6.36
C ASN A 59 -6.67 -5.88 -5.75
N ILE A 60 -5.39 -6.08 -5.47
CA ILE A 60 -4.52 -5.16 -4.73
C ILE A 60 -3.44 -4.64 -5.66
N VAL A 61 -3.28 -3.32 -5.73
CA VAL A 61 -2.13 -2.68 -6.39
C VAL A 61 -1.27 -2.02 -5.32
N CYS A 62 0.00 -2.40 -5.24
CA CYS A 62 0.99 -1.81 -4.35
C CYS A 62 2.02 -1.02 -5.16
N THR A 63 2.08 0.30 -4.97
CA THR A 63 3.03 1.14 -5.68
C THR A 63 4.35 1.23 -4.95
N GLN A 64 5.43 1.31 -5.71
CA GLN A 64 6.80 1.49 -5.23
C GLN A 64 7.44 2.69 -5.95
N PRO A 65 8.32 3.46 -5.27
CA PRO A 65 9.00 4.59 -5.90
C PRO A 65 10.01 4.14 -6.95
N ARG A 66 10.62 2.94 -6.77
CA ARG A 66 11.72 2.45 -7.60
C ARG A 66 11.36 1.14 -8.29
N ARG A 67 11.85 0.98 -9.53
CA ARG A 67 11.63 -0.24 -10.34
C ARG A 67 12.15 -1.50 -9.65
N ILE A 68 13.36 -1.43 -9.11
CA ILE A 68 14.00 -2.56 -8.44
C ILE A 68 13.21 -3.00 -7.19
N SER A 69 12.59 -2.06 -6.47
CA SER A 69 11.72 -2.37 -5.33
C SER A 69 10.45 -3.08 -5.76
N ALA A 70 9.79 -2.62 -6.83
CA ALA A 70 8.59 -3.29 -7.36
C ALA A 70 8.87 -4.74 -7.79
N ILE A 71 9.97 -4.97 -8.51
CA ILE A 71 10.38 -6.30 -8.98
C ILE A 71 10.75 -7.18 -7.77
N GLY A 72 11.68 -6.71 -6.94
CA GLY A 72 12.21 -7.47 -5.80
C GLY A 72 11.13 -7.82 -4.77
N LEU A 73 10.18 -6.92 -4.49
CA LEU A 73 9.07 -7.21 -3.59
C LEU A 73 8.11 -8.24 -4.16
N ALA A 74 7.77 -8.16 -5.45
CA ALA A 74 6.91 -9.17 -6.08
C ALA A 74 7.56 -10.56 -6.06
N GLU A 75 8.86 -10.65 -6.39
CA GLU A 75 9.60 -11.91 -6.35
C GLU A 75 9.70 -12.45 -4.92
N ARG A 76 10.04 -11.60 -3.96
CA ARG A 76 10.13 -11.97 -2.53
C ARG A 76 8.80 -12.47 -2.00
N VAL A 77 7.72 -11.74 -2.26
CA VAL A 77 6.38 -12.08 -1.77
C VAL A 77 5.84 -13.35 -2.46
N ALA A 78 6.07 -13.53 -3.76
CA ALA A 78 5.73 -14.79 -4.43
C ALA A 78 6.49 -15.98 -3.80
N ALA A 79 7.79 -15.84 -3.54
CA ALA A 79 8.59 -16.87 -2.90
C ALA A 79 8.13 -17.18 -1.46
N GLU A 80 7.76 -16.15 -0.69
CA GLU A 80 7.18 -16.32 0.67
C GLU A 80 5.88 -17.13 0.66
N ARG A 81 5.13 -17.06 -0.45
CA ARG A 81 3.88 -17.78 -0.68
C ARG A 81 4.06 -19.13 -1.38
N VAL A 82 5.29 -19.50 -1.72
CA VAL A 82 5.60 -20.71 -2.50
C VAL A 82 4.91 -20.70 -3.87
N GLU A 83 4.81 -19.51 -4.46
CA GLU A 83 4.21 -19.25 -5.77
C GLU A 83 5.27 -18.75 -6.75
N THR A 84 5.00 -18.88 -8.05
CA THR A 84 5.85 -18.27 -9.08
C THR A 84 5.44 -16.82 -9.29
N CYS A 85 6.37 -15.87 -9.23
CA CYS A 85 6.09 -14.48 -9.59
C CYS A 85 5.55 -14.42 -11.04
N GLY A 86 4.41 -13.77 -11.23
CA GLY A 86 3.62 -13.78 -12.46
C GLY A 86 2.29 -14.53 -12.34
N ASP A 87 2.09 -15.35 -11.30
CA ASP A 87 0.82 -16.02 -11.04
C ASP A 87 -0.10 -15.13 -10.18
N VAL A 88 -0.32 -15.46 -8.89
CA VAL A 88 -1.15 -14.67 -7.96
C VAL A 88 -0.49 -13.34 -7.57
N VAL A 89 0.85 -13.33 -7.47
CA VAL A 89 1.67 -12.15 -7.20
C VAL A 89 2.48 -11.81 -8.44
N GLY A 90 2.48 -10.54 -8.85
CA GLY A 90 3.23 -10.11 -10.02
C GLY A 90 3.63 -8.64 -9.96
N TYR A 91 4.34 -8.18 -10.99
CA TYR A 91 4.77 -6.79 -11.08
C TYR A 91 4.58 -6.15 -12.45
N SER A 92 4.59 -4.81 -12.47
CA SER A 92 4.79 -4.06 -13.71
C SER A 92 5.60 -2.79 -13.49
N VAL A 93 6.61 -2.61 -14.33
CA VAL A 93 7.42 -1.40 -14.41
C VAL A 93 7.47 -0.94 -15.86
N ARG A 94 8.11 0.20 -16.13
CA ARG A 94 8.24 0.68 -17.52
C ARG A 94 8.99 -0.37 -18.35
N LEU A 95 8.36 -0.79 -19.46
CA LEU A 95 8.85 -1.76 -20.46
C LEU A 95 8.95 -3.22 -20.01
N GLU A 96 8.51 -3.55 -18.79
CA GLU A 96 8.65 -4.90 -18.26
C GLU A 96 7.49 -5.23 -17.31
N SER A 97 6.85 -6.38 -17.51
CA SER A 97 5.72 -6.82 -16.69
C SER A 97 5.68 -8.32 -16.58
N LYS A 98 5.35 -8.82 -15.39
CA LYS A 98 5.14 -10.23 -15.11
C LYS A 98 3.83 -10.38 -14.34
N LEU A 99 2.74 -10.59 -15.09
CA LEU A 99 1.36 -10.70 -14.61
C LEU A 99 0.64 -11.85 -15.31
N SER A 100 -0.46 -12.31 -14.71
CA SER A 100 -1.44 -13.22 -15.33
C SER A 100 -2.85 -12.79 -14.96
N GLU A 101 -3.86 -13.44 -15.54
CA GLU A 101 -5.28 -13.21 -15.19
C GLU A 101 -5.60 -13.56 -13.72
N ARG A 102 -4.76 -14.40 -13.12
CA ARG A 102 -4.85 -14.81 -11.71
C ARG A 102 -4.20 -13.83 -10.76
N THR A 103 -3.45 -12.85 -11.26
CA THR A 103 -2.79 -11.88 -10.39
C THR A 103 -3.83 -11.11 -9.57
N ARG A 104 -3.64 -11.14 -8.25
CA ARG A 104 -4.46 -10.43 -7.24
C ARG A 104 -3.62 -9.50 -6.38
N LEU A 105 -2.29 -9.67 -6.38
CA LEU A 105 -1.35 -8.76 -5.76
C LEU A 105 -0.35 -8.25 -6.80
N HIS A 106 -0.52 -7.00 -7.21
CA HIS A 106 0.26 -6.36 -8.26
C HIS A 106 1.17 -5.27 -7.69
N PHE A 107 2.49 -5.50 -7.71
CA PHE A 107 3.47 -4.46 -7.40
C PHE A 107 3.81 -3.64 -8.65
N CYS A 108 3.78 -2.32 -8.58
CA CYS A 108 4.15 -1.51 -9.73
C CYS A 108 4.85 -0.21 -9.34
N THR A 109 5.46 0.48 -10.30
CA THR A 109 5.90 1.85 -10.05
C THR A 109 4.72 2.82 -10.07
N MET A 110 4.83 3.93 -9.34
CA MET A 110 3.79 4.98 -9.30
C MET A 110 3.35 5.44 -10.71
N GLY A 111 4.32 5.61 -11.64
CA GLY A 111 4.03 5.98 -13.03
C GLY A 111 3.17 4.98 -13.81
N ILE A 112 3.20 3.69 -13.46
CA ILE A 112 2.33 2.67 -14.07
C ILE A 112 0.89 2.87 -13.60
N LEU A 113 0.67 3.09 -12.30
CA LEU A 113 -0.66 3.37 -11.76
C LEU A 113 -1.22 4.71 -12.30
N LEU A 114 -0.39 5.76 -12.37
CA LEU A 114 -0.78 7.04 -12.98
C LEU A 114 -1.22 6.87 -14.43
N ARG A 115 -0.49 6.09 -15.23
CA ARG A 115 -0.90 5.79 -16.61
C ARG A 115 -2.22 5.03 -16.66
N ARG A 116 -2.44 4.08 -15.74
CA ARG A 116 -3.70 3.33 -15.67
C ARG A 116 -4.87 4.24 -15.35
N LEU A 117 -4.70 5.22 -14.45
CA LEU A 117 -5.72 6.24 -14.15
C LEU A 117 -6.10 7.10 -15.36
N LEU A 118 -5.20 7.29 -16.34
CA LEU A 118 -5.54 7.99 -17.58
C LEU A 118 -6.48 7.17 -18.47
N SER A 119 -6.31 5.84 -18.52
CA SER A 119 -7.13 4.94 -19.33
C SER A 119 -8.40 4.44 -18.62
N ASP A 120 -8.32 4.25 -17.31
CA ASP A 120 -9.41 3.82 -16.43
C ASP A 120 -9.43 4.74 -15.21
N PRO A 121 -10.09 5.92 -15.30
CA PRO A 121 -10.17 6.88 -14.21
C PRO A 121 -10.90 6.37 -12.97
N THR A 122 -11.68 5.30 -13.11
CA THR A 122 -12.46 4.72 -12.00
C THR A 122 -11.70 3.63 -11.24
N LEU A 123 -10.64 3.08 -11.85
CA LEU A 123 -9.93 1.90 -11.36
C LEU A 123 -10.90 0.77 -10.98
N GLY A 124 -11.92 0.53 -11.80
CA GLY A 124 -13.10 -0.26 -11.48
C GLY A 124 -12.82 -1.66 -10.92
N GLN A 125 -11.75 -2.29 -11.40
CA GLN A 125 -11.36 -3.64 -11.00
C GLN A 125 -10.42 -3.69 -9.78
N ILE A 126 -9.96 -2.57 -9.25
CA ILE A 126 -9.04 -2.51 -8.12
C ILE A 126 -9.84 -2.31 -6.84
N SER A 127 -9.64 -3.22 -5.88
CA SER A 127 -10.30 -3.16 -4.56
C SER A 127 -9.45 -2.41 -3.52
N HIS A 128 -8.12 -2.53 -3.62
CA HIS A 128 -7.18 -1.93 -2.67
C HIS A 128 -6.02 -1.29 -3.40
N ILE A 129 -5.64 -0.08 -2.98
CA ILE A 129 -4.41 0.59 -3.43
C ILE A 129 -3.53 0.82 -2.23
N VAL A 130 -2.30 0.34 -2.30
CA VAL A 130 -1.27 0.52 -1.29
C VAL A 130 -0.22 1.48 -1.86
N LEU A 131 -0.10 2.67 -1.29
CA LEU A 131 0.99 3.59 -1.59
C LEU A 131 2.10 3.38 -0.57
N ASP A 132 3.20 2.76 -0.99
CA ASP A 132 4.37 2.57 -0.14
C ASP A 132 5.34 3.75 -0.24
N GLU A 133 6.16 3.90 0.80
CA GLU A 133 7.21 4.92 0.88
C GLU A 133 6.69 6.36 0.69
N VAL A 134 5.46 6.67 1.14
CA VAL A 134 4.84 8.00 0.91
C VAL A 134 5.61 9.17 1.54
N HIS A 135 6.51 8.87 2.48
CA HIS A 135 7.40 9.82 3.11
C HIS A 135 8.55 10.30 2.20
N GLU A 136 8.84 9.63 1.09
CA GLU A 136 9.79 10.16 0.09
C GLU A 136 9.24 11.42 -0.61
N ARG A 137 7.93 11.71 -0.51
CA ARG A 137 7.27 12.93 -1.03
C ARG A 137 7.61 13.24 -2.49
N SER A 138 7.67 12.20 -3.34
CA SER A 138 7.85 12.37 -4.77
C SER A 138 6.65 13.07 -5.41
N VAL A 139 6.88 13.72 -6.55
CA VAL A 139 5.82 14.39 -7.32
C VAL A 139 4.74 13.40 -7.73
N GLU A 140 5.13 12.19 -8.13
CA GLU A 140 4.20 11.12 -8.50
C GLU A 140 3.36 10.64 -7.32
N SER A 141 3.94 10.55 -6.12
CA SER A 141 3.22 10.18 -4.88
C SER A 141 2.17 11.24 -4.54
N ASP A 142 2.56 12.52 -4.52
CA ASP A 142 1.66 13.62 -4.19
C ASP A 142 0.54 13.76 -5.24
N LEU A 143 0.84 13.54 -6.53
CA LEU A 143 -0.17 13.50 -7.59
C LEU A 143 -1.13 12.31 -7.45
N LEU A 144 -0.63 11.12 -7.11
CA LEU A 144 -1.48 9.96 -6.85
C LEU A 144 -2.41 10.22 -5.67
N LEU A 145 -1.91 10.79 -4.57
CA LEU A 145 -2.73 11.15 -3.40
C LEU A 145 -3.87 12.10 -3.79
N LEU A 146 -3.60 13.11 -4.62
CA LEU A 146 -4.61 14.03 -5.13
C LEU A 146 -5.70 13.32 -5.93
N LEU A 147 -5.31 12.44 -6.87
CA LEU A 147 -6.25 11.72 -7.72
C LEU A 147 -7.08 10.71 -6.91
N LEU A 148 -6.43 9.96 -6.02
CA LEU A 148 -7.10 8.97 -5.18
C LEU A 148 -8.08 9.61 -4.20
N ARG A 149 -7.75 10.77 -3.63
CA ARG A 149 -8.66 11.51 -2.77
C ARG A 149 -9.96 11.87 -3.50
N ARG A 150 -9.87 12.31 -4.75
CA ARG A 150 -11.05 12.60 -5.59
C ARG A 150 -11.82 11.33 -5.91
N LEU A 151 -11.11 10.25 -6.25
CA LEU A 151 -11.71 8.96 -6.56
C LEU A 151 -12.48 8.37 -5.36
N LEU A 152 -11.96 8.49 -4.15
CA LEU A 152 -12.61 8.01 -2.92
C LEU A 152 -13.95 8.70 -2.62
N CYS A 153 -14.22 9.88 -3.21
CA CYS A 153 -15.51 10.54 -3.08
C CYS A 153 -16.62 9.85 -3.89
N THR A 154 -16.26 9.13 -4.95
CA THR A 154 -17.21 8.38 -5.81
C THR A 154 -17.14 6.87 -5.59
N ARG A 155 -15.98 6.37 -5.17
CA ARG A 155 -15.73 4.95 -4.90
C ARG A 155 -15.65 4.66 -3.41
N THR A 156 -16.81 4.46 -2.79
CA THR A 156 -16.94 4.12 -1.36
C THR A 156 -16.48 2.69 -1.02
N ASP A 157 -16.31 1.84 -2.03
CA ASP A 157 -15.85 0.45 -1.92
C ASP A 157 -14.32 0.31 -2.05
N LEU A 158 -13.62 1.32 -2.60
CA LEU A 158 -12.17 1.34 -2.68
C LEU A 158 -11.56 1.51 -1.29
N ARG A 159 -10.45 0.81 -1.03
CA ARG A 159 -9.62 1.00 0.17
C ARG A 159 -8.24 1.49 -0.22
N VAL A 160 -7.73 2.48 0.50
CA VAL A 160 -6.39 3.02 0.30
C VAL A 160 -5.56 2.84 1.57
N VAL A 161 -4.35 2.33 1.41
CA VAL A 161 -3.38 2.15 2.49
C VAL A 161 -2.15 2.97 2.18
N LEU A 162 -1.77 3.87 3.07
CA LEU A 162 -0.55 4.67 2.97
C LEU A 162 0.47 4.09 3.93
N MET A 163 1.64 3.69 3.43
CA MET A 163 2.71 3.15 4.25
C MET A 163 3.87 4.14 4.33
N SER A 164 4.21 4.55 5.55
CA SER A 164 5.27 5.51 5.84
C SER A 164 6.30 4.92 6.81
N ALA A 165 7.58 5.19 6.57
CA ALA A 165 8.65 4.87 7.51
C ALA A 165 8.78 5.90 8.64
N THR A 166 8.21 7.09 8.46
CA THR A 166 8.33 8.22 9.40
C THR A 166 7.03 8.45 10.18
N ALA A 167 7.15 9.20 11.28
CA ALA A 167 6.05 9.53 12.18
C ALA A 167 5.03 10.55 11.63
N ASP A 168 5.13 10.96 10.36
CA ASP A 168 4.26 12.00 9.78
C ASP A 168 2.86 11.49 9.38
N ALA A 169 2.28 10.61 10.20
CA ALA A 169 0.94 10.07 9.99
C ALA A 169 -0.14 11.15 10.09
N ASP A 170 0.10 12.18 10.91
CA ASP A 170 -0.82 13.29 11.13
C ASP A 170 -0.98 14.16 9.88
N PHE A 171 0.11 14.45 9.16
CA PHE A 171 0.04 15.18 7.89
C PHE A 171 -0.87 14.48 6.89
N PHE A 172 -0.70 13.17 6.70
CA PHE A 172 -1.56 12.41 5.79
C PHE A 172 -3.00 12.33 6.30
N ALA A 173 -3.21 12.16 7.62
CA ALA A 173 -4.55 12.12 8.19
C ALA A 173 -5.29 13.45 7.96
N ASP A 174 -4.62 14.57 8.18
CA ASP A 174 -5.13 15.91 7.96
C ASP A 174 -5.41 16.18 6.50
N TYR A 175 -4.52 15.72 5.60
CA TYR A 175 -4.73 15.83 4.18
C TYR A 175 -6.09 15.27 3.75
N PHE A 176 -6.47 14.08 4.21
CA PHE A 176 -7.76 13.46 3.82
C PHE A 176 -8.97 14.03 4.58
N THR A 177 -8.82 14.31 5.88
CA THR A 177 -9.94 14.73 6.75
C THR A 177 -10.29 16.21 6.62
N ARG A 178 -9.33 17.06 6.23
CA ARG A 178 -9.51 18.52 6.16
C ARG A 178 -9.24 19.04 4.74
N PRO A 179 -10.16 18.85 3.79
CA PRO A 179 -10.01 19.42 2.45
C PRO A 179 -9.91 20.94 2.50
N GLY A 180 -8.98 21.50 1.74
CA GLY A 180 -8.90 22.95 1.55
C GLY A 180 -10.12 23.48 0.79
N ALA A 181 -10.34 24.80 0.85
CA ALA A 181 -11.50 25.46 0.23
C ALA A 181 -11.66 25.13 -1.27
N ALA A 182 -10.54 25.09 -2.02
CA ALA A 182 -10.56 24.73 -3.43
C ALA A 182 -11.01 23.27 -3.67
N SER A 183 -10.59 22.34 -2.81
CA SER A 183 -11.00 20.94 -2.88
C SER A 183 -12.49 20.77 -2.55
N LEU A 184 -12.97 21.48 -1.52
CA LEU A 184 -14.40 21.53 -1.18
C LEU A 184 -15.24 22.08 -2.33
N ALA A 185 -14.81 23.19 -2.95
CA ALA A 185 -15.48 23.77 -4.12
C ALA A 185 -15.49 22.80 -5.33
N ALA A 186 -14.49 21.93 -5.44
CA ALA A 186 -14.42 20.86 -6.44
C ALA A 186 -15.19 19.58 -6.05
N GLY A 187 -16.00 19.62 -4.98
CA GLY A 187 -16.83 18.51 -4.52
C GLY A 187 -16.09 17.41 -3.74
N VAL A 188 -14.86 17.67 -3.28
CA VAL A 188 -14.09 16.70 -2.49
C VAL A 188 -14.52 16.78 -1.02
N ALA A 189 -15.16 15.72 -0.53
CA ALA A 189 -15.60 15.61 0.85
C ALA A 189 -14.44 15.21 1.80
N PRO A 190 -14.56 15.51 3.10
CA PRO A 190 -13.74 14.89 4.15
C PRO A 190 -13.80 13.36 4.08
N ILE A 191 -12.65 12.70 4.21
CA ILE A 191 -12.56 11.23 4.20
C ILE A 191 -12.02 10.76 5.55
N ASN A 192 -12.71 9.81 6.17
CA ASN A 192 -12.29 9.22 7.44
C ASN A 192 -10.99 8.45 7.28
N THR A 193 -10.08 8.62 8.23
CA THR A 193 -8.78 7.94 8.25
C THR A 193 -8.59 7.16 9.54
N ARG A 194 -7.78 6.10 9.49
CA ARG A 194 -7.34 5.34 10.67
C ARG A 194 -5.82 5.23 10.63
N LYS A 195 -5.17 5.66 11.72
CA LYS A 195 -3.73 5.49 11.91
C LYS A 195 -3.47 4.17 12.64
N VAL A 196 -2.48 3.41 12.20
CA VAL A 196 -1.97 2.21 12.87
C VAL A 196 -0.45 2.28 12.88
N PHE A 197 0.15 1.97 14.03
CA PHE A 197 1.60 1.96 14.19
C PHE A 197 2.10 0.52 14.30
N ILE A 198 3.03 0.16 13.43
CA ILE A 198 3.72 -1.14 13.46
C ILE A 198 5.09 -0.91 14.08
N GLN A 199 5.30 -1.53 15.23
CA GLN A 199 6.56 -1.41 15.96
C GLN A 199 7.73 -1.93 15.10
N GLY A 200 8.84 -1.19 15.07
CA GLY A 200 10.07 -1.61 14.40
C GLY A 200 10.85 -2.64 15.21
N PHE A 201 11.82 -3.27 14.54
CA PHE A 201 12.91 -3.99 15.20
C PHE A 201 14.21 -3.55 14.55
N THR A 202 15.03 -2.83 15.30
CA THR A 202 16.38 -2.44 14.91
C THR A 202 17.37 -3.02 15.90
N TYR A 203 18.47 -3.58 15.39
CA TYR A 203 19.58 -3.93 16.26
C TYR A 203 20.24 -2.64 16.76
N PRO A 204 20.77 -2.61 18.00
CA PRO A 204 21.45 -1.43 18.51
C PRO A 204 22.60 -1.01 17.58
N VAL A 205 22.57 0.23 17.09
CA VAL A 205 23.62 0.82 16.27
C VAL A 205 24.42 1.80 17.13
N ARG A 206 25.75 1.65 17.16
CA ARG A 206 26.64 2.62 17.82
C ARG A 206 26.93 3.76 16.85
N GLU A 207 26.66 4.98 17.29
CA GLU A 207 26.94 6.19 16.52
C GLU A 207 28.27 6.79 16.99
N TYR A 208 29.12 7.15 16.04
CA TYR A 208 30.38 7.84 16.29
C TYR A 208 30.32 9.17 15.56
N PHE A 209 30.64 10.25 16.27
CA PHE A 209 30.69 11.60 15.72
C PHE A 209 32.15 12.01 15.54
N LEU A 210 32.38 13.03 14.72
CA LEU A 210 33.70 13.63 14.56
C LEU A 210 34.03 14.41 15.85
N GLU A 211 34.62 13.73 16.82
CA GLU A 211 35.31 14.38 17.96
C GLU A 211 36.58 15.10 17.48
#